data_AF-A0A937NA69-F1
#
_entry.id   AF-A0A937NA69-F1
#
_cell.length_a   1.000
_cell.length_b   1.000
_cell.length_c   1.000
_cell.angle_alpha   90.00
_cell.angle_beta   90.00
_cell.angle_gamma   90.00
#
_symmetry.space_group_name_H-M   'P 1'
#
loop_
_entity.id
_entity.type
_entity.pdbx_description
1 polymer ?
#
loop_
_entity_poly.entity_id
_entity_poly.type
_entity_poly.pdbx_seq_one_letter_code
_entity_poly.pdbx_strand_id
1 'polypeptide(L)'
;MTAKRPAKHPFPEVLEAAWHDPENCSIDPVVKSALSDDPHEYKSALPLLRNMAEFKREDAAVFLIGLLMTCGDKWEKRMVIVGFLHAVETDACVDVLLGELRRVKSTNKTRRYLQEVIDTLSSMPPRLVRSKLQALAEDVSLTPWVQTRIQAAMDSL
;
A
#
# COMPACT_ATOMS: atom_id res chain seq x y z
N MET A 1 -15.41 -2.72 -40.34
CA MET A 1 -14.47 -3.42 -39.42
C MET A 1 -14.92 -3.13 -38.00
N THR A 2 -15.68 -4.03 -37.39
CA THR A 2 -16.16 -3.91 -36.01
C THR A 2 -15.02 -4.27 -35.07
N ALA A 3 -14.53 -3.30 -34.30
CA ALA A 3 -13.52 -3.53 -33.28
C ALA A 3 -14.05 -4.54 -32.25
N LYS A 4 -13.44 -5.73 -32.18
CA LYS A 4 -13.68 -6.70 -31.11
C LYS A 4 -13.36 -6.01 -29.79
N ARG A 5 -14.37 -5.84 -28.93
CA ARG A 5 -14.13 -5.51 -27.51
C ARG A 5 -13.13 -6.54 -26.96
N PRO A 6 -12.07 -6.12 -26.24
CA PRO A 6 -11.19 -7.08 -25.59
C PRO A 6 -12.05 -7.94 -24.66
N ALA A 7 -11.88 -9.26 -24.78
CA ALA A 7 -12.59 -10.20 -23.93
C ALA A 7 -12.28 -9.85 -22.46
N LYS A 8 -13.31 -9.77 -21.62
CA LYS A 8 -13.11 -9.74 -20.16
C LYS A 8 -12.31 -11.00 -19.83
N HIS A 9 -11.04 -10.84 -19.44
CA HIS A 9 -10.30 -11.95 -18.87
C HIS A 9 -11.10 -12.40 -17.63
N PRO A 10 -11.54 -13.67 -17.57
CA PRO A 10 -12.23 -14.16 -16.40
C PRO A 10 -11.31 -14.01 -15.19
N PHE A 11 -11.87 -13.60 -14.06
CA PHE A 11 -11.13 -13.58 -12.80
C PHE A 11 -10.64 -15.01 -12.53
N PRO A 12 -9.33 -15.23 -12.32
CA PRO A 12 -8.82 -16.58 -12.15
C PRO A 12 -9.52 -17.29 -10.98
N GLU A 13 -9.98 -18.53 -11.18
CA GLU A 13 -10.69 -19.33 -10.14
C GLU A 13 -9.91 -19.40 -8.82
N VAL A 14 -8.58 -19.43 -8.92
CA VAL A 14 -7.68 -19.46 -7.76
C VAL A 14 -7.73 -18.15 -6.97
N LEU A 15 -7.93 -17.01 -7.63
CA LEU A 15 -8.15 -15.72 -6.97
C LEU A 15 -9.56 -15.62 -6.39
N GLU A 16 -10.55 -16.28 -7.00
CA GLU A 16 -11.93 -16.34 -6.50
C GLU A 16 -12.00 -17.12 -5.18
N ALA A 17 -11.31 -18.26 -5.08
CA ALA A 17 -11.19 -19.00 -3.83
C ALA A 17 -10.59 -18.15 -2.70
N ALA A 18 -9.55 -17.36 -3.01
CA ALA A 18 -8.92 -16.46 -2.05
C ALA A 18 -9.84 -15.30 -1.60
N TRP A 19 -10.80 -14.91 -2.45
CA TRP A 19 -11.80 -13.90 -2.09
C TRP A 19 -12.81 -14.42 -1.07
N HIS A 20 -13.21 -15.69 -1.21
CA HIS A 20 -14.22 -16.31 -0.35
C HIS A 20 -13.65 -16.86 0.95
N ASP A 21 -12.39 -17.32 0.95
CA ASP A 21 -11.71 -17.88 2.11
C ASP A 21 -10.26 -17.36 2.22
N PRO A 22 -10.09 -16.08 2.59
CA PRO A 22 -8.77 -15.45 2.69
C PRO A 22 -7.89 -16.05 3.79
N GLU A 23 -8.48 -16.73 4.78
CA GLU A 23 -7.73 -17.32 5.89
C GLU A 23 -7.07 -18.65 5.49
N ASN A 24 -7.75 -19.49 4.71
CA ASN A 24 -7.28 -20.86 4.42
C ASN A 24 -6.76 -21.07 2.98
N CYS A 25 -6.95 -20.11 2.08
CA CYS A 25 -6.46 -20.25 0.71
C CYS A 25 -4.93 -20.17 0.60
N SER A 26 -4.41 -20.73 -0.50
CA SER A 26 -3.00 -20.61 -0.88
C SER A 26 -2.67 -19.18 -1.31
N ILE A 27 -1.58 -18.64 -0.77
CA ILE A 27 -1.13 -17.27 -1.04
C ILE A 27 -0.30 -17.17 -2.33
N ASP A 28 0.37 -18.24 -2.75
CA ASP A 28 1.31 -18.25 -3.88
C ASP A 28 0.72 -17.70 -5.19
N PRO A 29 -0.51 -18.07 -5.59
CA PRO A 29 -1.10 -17.57 -6.83
C PRO A 29 -1.38 -16.06 -6.76
N VAL A 30 -1.79 -15.58 -5.58
CA VAL A 30 -2.06 -14.16 -5.33
C VAL A 30 -0.75 -13.37 -5.37
N VAL A 31 0.30 -13.87 -4.71
CA VAL A 31 1.63 -13.24 -4.74
C VAL A 31 2.20 -13.22 -6.15
N LYS A 32 2.07 -14.31 -6.91
CA LYS A 32 2.54 -14.38 -8.30
C LYS A 32 1.87 -13.31 -9.16
N SER A 33 0.56 -13.14 -9.07
CA SER A 33 -0.17 -12.08 -9.79
C SER A 33 0.18 -10.68 -9.28
N ALA A 34 0.39 -10.49 -7.97
CA ALA A 34 0.79 -9.21 -7.40
C ALA A 34 2.21 -8.78 -7.83
N LEU A 35 3.10 -9.74 -8.09
CA LEU A 35 4.45 -9.48 -8.61
C LEU A 35 4.47 -9.04 -10.08
N SER A 36 3.41 -9.32 -10.85
CA SER A 36 3.31 -8.95 -12.26
C SER A 36 3.42 -7.44 -12.51
N ASP A 37 3.96 -7.09 -13.67
CA ASP A 37 4.00 -5.71 -14.16
C ASP A 37 2.75 -5.30 -14.93
N ASP A 38 1.88 -6.25 -15.26
CA ASP A 38 0.59 -5.97 -15.87
C ASP A 38 -0.39 -5.38 -14.83
N PRO A 39 -0.89 -4.14 -15.04
CA PRO A 39 -1.92 -3.53 -14.21
C PRO A 39 -3.19 -4.38 -14.04
N HIS A 40 -3.57 -5.20 -15.02
CA HIS A 40 -4.74 -6.06 -14.87
C HIS A 40 -4.49 -7.19 -13.85
N GLU A 41 -3.28 -7.74 -13.82
CA GLU A 41 -2.90 -8.81 -12.91
C GLU A 41 -2.65 -8.28 -11.49
N TYR A 42 -1.83 -7.25 -11.31
CA TYR A 42 -1.52 -6.80 -9.95
C TYR A 42 -2.70 -6.08 -9.30
N LYS A 43 -3.52 -5.31 -10.05
CA LYS A 43 -4.67 -4.61 -9.44
C LYS A 43 -5.79 -5.56 -9.00
N SER A 44 -5.87 -6.76 -9.59
CA SER A 44 -6.81 -7.79 -9.15
C SER A 44 -6.29 -8.57 -7.93
N ALA A 45 -4.97 -8.75 -7.82
CA ALA A 45 -4.35 -9.50 -6.73
C ALA A 45 -4.09 -8.69 -5.44
N LEU A 46 -3.75 -7.41 -5.53
CA LEU A 46 -3.44 -6.59 -4.34
C LEU A 46 -4.61 -6.47 -3.34
N PRO A 47 -5.88 -6.30 -3.75
CA PRO A 47 -7.01 -6.32 -2.83
C PRO A 47 -7.15 -7.64 -2.06
N LEU A 48 -6.79 -8.77 -2.69
CA LEU A 48 -6.82 -10.07 -2.03
C LEU A 48 -5.73 -10.18 -0.95
N LEU A 49 -4.49 -9.77 -1.26
CA LEU A 49 -3.42 -9.72 -0.26
C LEU A 49 -3.77 -8.81 0.91
N ARG A 50 -4.39 -7.65 0.63
CA ARG A 50 -4.91 -6.75 1.65
C ARG A 50 -5.94 -7.45 2.54
N ASN A 51 -6.95 -8.08 1.95
CA ASN A 51 -7.97 -8.81 2.73
C ASN A 51 -7.32 -9.91 3.59
N MET A 52 -6.40 -10.71 3.06
CA MET A 52 -5.67 -11.71 3.85
C MET A 52 -4.98 -11.08 5.07
N ALA A 53 -4.28 -9.96 4.88
CA ALA A 53 -3.64 -9.24 5.98
C ALA A 53 -4.65 -8.74 7.03
N GLU A 54 -5.84 -8.27 6.62
CA GLU A 54 -6.92 -7.90 7.53
C GLU A 54 -7.40 -9.10 8.37
N PHE A 55 -7.47 -10.29 7.77
CA PHE A 55 -7.75 -11.57 8.42
C PHE A 55 -6.54 -12.16 9.17
N LYS A 56 -5.56 -11.34 9.56
CA LYS A 56 -4.40 -11.71 10.40
C LYS A 56 -3.46 -12.75 9.78
N ARG A 57 -3.47 -12.90 8.46
CA ARG A 57 -2.45 -13.65 7.72
C ARG A 57 -1.14 -12.84 7.68
N GLU A 58 -0.21 -13.19 8.57
CA GLU A 58 1.07 -12.47 8.71
C GLU A 58 1.94 -12.57 7.45
N ASP A 59 1.90 -13.70 6.74
CA ASP A 59 2.58 -13.89 5.45
C ASP A 59 2.11 -12.86 4.41
N ALA A 60 0.81 -12.62 4.29
CA ALA A 60 0.26 -11.60 3.40
C ALA A 60 0.71 -10.18 3.76
N ALA A 61 0.76 -9.85 5.06
CA ALA A 61 1.29 -8.58 5.53
C ALA A 61 2.76 -8.38 5.15
N VAL A 62 3.59 -9.41 5.37
CA VAL A 62 5.02 -9.40 4.97
C VAL A 62 5.15 -9.23 3.45
N PHE A 63 4.33 -9.91 2.65
CA PHE A 63 4.35 -9.76 1.20
C PHE A 63 3.96 -8.35 0.74
N LEU A 64 2.95 -7.70 1.33
CA LEU A 64 2.58 -6.33 0.98
C LEU A 64 3.73 -5.34 1.23
N ILE A 65 4.39 -5.46 2.39
CA ILE A 65 5.58 -4.65 2.71
C ILE A 65 6.69 -4.96 1.69
N GLY A 66 6.98 -6.24 1.44
CA GLY A 66 7.99 -6.67 0.47
C GLY A 66 7.73 -6.17 -0.95
N LEU A 67 6.48 -6.15 -1.39
CA LEU A 67 6.08 -5.60 -2.69
C LEU A 67 6.38 -4.10 -2.78
N LEU A 68 6.14 -3.32 -1.72
CA LEU A 68 6.50 -1.90 -1.70
C LEU A 68 8.02 -1.72 -1.82
N MET A 69 8.79 -2.55 -1.13
CA MET A 69 10.25 -2.47 -1.14
C MET A 69 10.88 -2.89 -2.49
N THR A 70 10.22 -3.76 -3.24
CA THR A 70 10.78 -4.36 -4.47
C THR A 70 10.22 -3.81 -5.78
N CYS A 71 9.09 -3.11 -5.78
CA CYS A 71 8.46 -2.61 -7.02
C CYS A 71 9.16 -1.41 -7.68
N GLY A 72 10.29 -0.93 -7.14
CA GLY A 72 11.04 0.22 -7.65
C GLY A 72 10.20 1.49 -7.72
N ASP A 73 10.53 2.41 -8.63
CA ASP A 73 9.83 3.70 -8.82
C ASP A 73 8.61 3.58 -9.77
N LYS A 74 7.92 2.43 -9.73
CA LYS A 74 6.64 2.22 -10.42
C LYS A 74 5.52 2.94 -9.65
N TRP A 75 5.49 4.27 -9.74
CA TRP A 75 4.68 5.14 -8.87
C TRP A 75 3.20 4.77 -8.77
N GLU A 76 2.57 4.35 -9.87
CA GLU A 76 1.18 3.89 -9.84
C GLU A 76 1.02 2.64 -8.98
N LYS A 77 1.88 1.63 -9.18
CA LYS A 77 1.87 0.39 -8.40
C LYS A 77 2.22 0.66 -6.94
N ARG A 78 3.22 1.51 -6.66
CA ARG A 78 3.58 1.92 -5.28
C ARG A 78 2.39 2.56 -4.57
N MET A 79 1.67 3.45 -5.23
CA MET A 79 0.51 4.14 -4.66
C MET A 79 -0.58 3.14 -4.28
N VAL A 80 -0.89 2.18 -5.15
CA VAL A 80 -1.88 1.12 -4.83
C VAL A 80 -1.42 0.26 -3.66
N ILE A 81 -0.14 -0.15 -3.62
CA ILE A 81 0.40 -0.96 -2.51
C ILE A 81 0.32 -0.18 -1.19
N VAL A 82 0.77 1.09 -1.18
CA VAL A 82 0.72 1.94 0.01
C VAL A 82 -0.71 2.07 0.52
N GLY A 83 -1.67 2.36 -0.36
CA GLY A 83 -3.08 2.49 0.02
C GLY A 83 -3.66 1.24 0.67
N PHE A 84 -3.04 0.06 0.50
CA PHE A 84 -3.44 -1.18 1.16
C PHE A 84 -2.68 -1.50 2.45
N LEU A 85 -1.58 -0.80 2.75
CA LEU A 85 -0.78 -1.06 3.94
C LEU A 85 -1.46 -0.68 5.26
N HIS A 86 -2.58 0.07 5.23
CA HIS A 86 -3.42 0.30 6.41
C HIS A 86 -3.93 -1.00 7.05
N ALA A 87 -4.06 -2.08 6.26
CA ALA A 87 -4.42 -3.41 6.75
C ALA A 87 -3.32 -4.05 7.63
N VAL A 88 -2.09 -3.53 7.58
CA VAL A 88 -0.94 -4.04 8.32
C VAL A 88 -0.65 -3.14 9.53
N GLU A 89 -1.42 -3.33 10.59
CA GLU A 89 -1.35 -2.54 11.82
C GLU A 89 -0.17 -2.93 12.73
N THR A 90 1.06 -2.72 12.26
CA THR A 90 2.29 -3.00 13.02
C THR A 90 3.24 -1.81 13.04
N ASP A 91 4.05 -1.68 14.10
CA ASP A 91 5.11 -0.65 14.17
C ASP A 91 6.06 -0.71 12.97
N ALA A 92 6.42 -1.91 12.51
CA ALA A 92 7.30 -2.10 11.36
C ALA A 92 6.70 -1.53 10.07
N CYS A 93 5.39 -1.71 9.83
CA CYS A 93 4.71 -1.13 8.68
C CYS A 93 4.69 0.40 8.75
N VAL A 94 4.39 0.95 9.93
CA VAL A 94 4.43 2.40 10.17
C VAL A 94 5.83 2.95 9.88
N ASP A 95 6.88 2.31 10.39
CA ASP A 95 8.26 2.75 10.17
C ASP A 95 8.66 2.71 8.68
N VAL A 96 8.19 1.70 7.94
CA VAL A 96 8.37 1.62 6.49
C VAL A 96 7.69 2.80 5.78
N LEU A 97 6.44 3.12 6.13
CA LEU A 97 5.70 4.25 5.54
C LEU A 97 6.36 5.59 5.87
N LEU A 98 6.81 5.80 7.11
CA LEU A 98 7.56 7.00 7.49
C LEU A 98 8.91 7.09 6.76
N GLY A 99 9.56 5.94 6.51
CA GLY A 99 10.75 5.84 5.66
C GLY A 99 10.51 6.37 4.25
N GLU A 100 9.34 6.11 3.66
CA GLU A 100 8.99 6.64 2.34
C GLU A 100 8.87 8.17 2.32
N LEU A 101 8.34 8.78 3.38
CA LEU A 101 8.26 10.25 3.50
C LEU A 101 9.64 10.91 3.54
N ARG A 102 10.64 10.22 4.10
CA ARG A 102 12.04 10.68 4.10
C ARG A 102 12.75 10.41 2.79
N ARG A 103 12.53 9.21 2.21
CA ARG A 103 13.22 8.74 1.00
C ARG A 103 12.78 9.51 -0.25
N VAL A 104 11.48 9.77 -0.39
CA VAL A 104 10.92 10.30 -1.63
C VAL A 104 10.86 11.83 -1.58
N LYS A 105 11.66 12.49 -2.42
CA LYS A 105 11.62 13.95 -2.57
C LYS A 105 10.24 14.40 -3.06
N SER A 106 9.63 15.38 -2.38
CA SER A 106 8.38 16.01 -2.83
C SER A 106 8.61 16.82 -4.12
N THR A 107 8.16 16.26 -5.24
CA THR A 107 8.10 16.90 -6.56
C THR A 107 6.67 16.85 -7.09
N ASN A 108 6.37 17.57 -8.17
CA ASN A 108 5.04 17.50 -8.79
C ASN A 108 4.62 16.07 -9.17
N LYS A 109 5.58 15.17 -9.49
CA LYS A 109 5.29 13.77 -9.84
C LYS A 109 5.04 12.87 -8.63
N THR A 110 5.68 13.16 -7.49
CA THR A 110 5.68 12.28 -6.31
C THR A 110 4.77 12.76 -5.19
N ARG A 111 4.26 13.99 -5.24
CA ARG A 111 3.34 14.53 -4.22
C ARG A 111 2.07 13.70 -4.04
N ARG A 112 1.49 13.16 -5.12
CA ARG A 112 0.32 12.28 -5.01
C ARG A 112 0.66 11.00 -4.25
N TYR A 113 1.82 10.41 -4.54
CA TYR A 113 2.30 9.23 -3.82
C TYR A 113 2.57 9.53 -2.34
N LEU A 114 3.24 10.64 -2.03
CA LEU A 114 3.48 11.06 -0.65
C LEU A 114 2.18 11.34 0.11
N GLN A 115 1.18 11.92 -0.56
CA GLN A 115 -0.14 12.11 0.03
C GLN A 115 -0.79 10.77 0.37
N GLU A 116 -0.73 9.79 -0.52
CA GLU A 116 -1.25 8.44 -0.26
C GLU A 116 -0.56 7.78 0.96
N VAL A 117 0.75 7.98 1.14
CA VAL A 117 1.48 7.51 2.32
C VAL A 117 0.94 8.15 3.59
N ILE A 118 0.69 9.46 3.57
CA ILE A 118 0.15 10.20 4.71
C ILE A 118 -1.29 9.78 5.00
N ASP A 119 -2.12 9.61 3.97
CA ASP A 119 -3.51 9.18 4.11
C ASP A 119 -3.57 7.75 4.69
N THR A 120 -2.70 6.86 4.22
CA THR A 120 -2.55 5.50 4.76
C THR A 120 -2.17 5.54 6.25
N LEU A 121 -1.13 6.30 6.62
CA LEU A 121 -0.74 6.48 8.03
C LEU A 121 -1.88 7.05 8.87
N SER A 122 -2.67 7.97 8.33
CA SER A 122 -3.79 8.62 9.04
C SER A 122 -4.98 7.69 9.26
N SER A 123 -5.11 6.64 8.43
CA SER A 123 -6.15 5.61 8.59
C SER A 123 -5.80 4.49 9.56
N MET A 124 -4.53 4.42 10.00
CA MET A 124 -4.08 3.44 10.98
C MET A 124 -4.49 3.85 12.40
N PRO A 125 -4.55 2.90 13.36
CA PRO A 125 -4.88 3.21 14.74
C PRO A 125 -3.99 4.30 15.34
N PRO A 126 -4.54 5.37 15.96
CA PRO A 126 -3.76 6.50 16.48
C PRO A 126 -2.64 6.11 17.44
N ARG A 127 -2.84 5.03 18.22
CA ARG A 127 -1.83 4.48 19.16
C ARG A 127 -0.53 4.07 18.47
N LEU A 128 -0.57 3.70 17.19
CA LEU A 128 0.59 3.27 16.42
C LEU A 128 1.31 4.44 15.74
N VAL A 129 0.56 5.48 15.35
CA VAL A 129 1.08 6.52 14.46
C VAL A 129 1.33 7.87 15.14
N ARG A 130 0.56 8.24 16.18
CA ARG A 130 0.56 9.61 16.74
C ARG A 130 1.95 10.05 17.20
N SER A 131 2.62 9.27 18.04
CA SER A 131 3.95 9.61 18.57
C SER A 131 5.01 9.68 17.48
N LYS A 132 4.96 8.76 16.50
CA LYS A 132 5.91 8.71 15.40
C LYS A 132 5.71 9.85 14.40
N LEU A 133 4.47 10.24 14.12
CA LEU A 133 4.17 11.41 13.29
C LEU A 133 4.59 12.71 13.98
N GLN A 134 4.41 12.83 15.29
CA GLN A 134 4.88 13.97 16.07
C GLN A 134 6.41 14.10 15.96
N ALA A 135 7.15 13.01 16.17
CA ALA A 135 8.60 13.00 16.00
C ALA A 135 9.02 13.33 14.55
N LEU A 136 8.24 12.90 13.56
CA LEU A 136 8.52 13.19 12.16
C LEU A 136 8.24 14.66 11.79
N ALA A 137 7.26 15.32 12.41
CA ALA A 137 6.96 16.73 12.18
C ALA A 137 8.14 17.65 12.56
N GLU A 138 8.96 17.23 13.53
CA GLU A 138 10.16 17.93 13.99
C GLU A 138 11.40 17.67 13.10
N ASP A 139 11.29 16.79 12.09
CA ASP A 139 12.38 16.42 11.19
C ASP A 139 12.65 17.53 10.14
N VAL A 140 13.76 18.24 10.32
CA VAL A 140 14.20 19.34 9.45
C VAL A 140 14.66 18.91 8.06
N SER A 141 14.87 17.60 7.83
CA SER A 141 15.24 17.08 6.52
C SER A 141 14.05 17.00 5.55
N LEU A 142 12.83 17.05 6.09
CA LEU A 142 11.61 16.99 5.31
C LEU A 142 11.35 18.30 4.57
N THR A 143 10.78 18.18 3.37
CA THR A 143 10.33 19.37 2.65
C THR A 143 9.17 20.05 3.39
N PRO A 144 9.05 21.39 3.32
CA PRO A 144 7.95 22.11 3.98
C PRO A 144 6.56 21.59 3.61
N TRP A 145 6.37 21.15 2.36
CA TRP A 145 5.11 20.56 1.92
C TRP A 145 4.75 19.28 2.69
N VAL A 146 5.72 18.39 2.91
CA VAL A 146 5.50 17.15 3.68
C VAL A 146 5.20 17.49 5.15
N GLN A 147 5.96 18.41 5.76
CA GLN A 147 5.74 18.85 7.14
C GLN A 147 4.31 19.40 7.34
N THR A 148 3.85 20.28 6.44
CA THR A 148 2.47 20.81 6.49
C THR A 148 1.42 19.70 6.41
N ARG A 149 1.65 18.66 5.60
CA ARG A 149 0.70 17.55 5.47
C ARG A 149 0.71 16.62 6.68
N ILE A 150 1.87 16.38 7.28
CA ILE A 150 1.97 15.63 8.53
C ILE A 150 1.22 16.37 9.65
N GLN A 151 1.40 17.69 9.78
CA GLN A 151 0.67 18.47 10.77
C GLN A 151 -0.85 18.35 10.59
N ALA A 152 -1.34 18.53 9.36
CA ALA A 152 -2.77 18.38 9.07
C ALA A 152 -3.31 16.97 9.38
N ALA A 153 -2.52 15.93 9.12
CA ALA A 153 -2.86 14.55 9.49
C ALA A 153 -2.95 14.39 11.02
N MET A 154 -1.97 14.91 11.77
CA MET A 154 -1.98 14.86 13.24
C MET A 154 -3.17 15.59 13.87
N ASP A 155 -3.58 16.73 13.30
CA ASP A 155 -4.74 17.48 13.77
C ASP A 155 -6.07 16.71 13.57
N SER A 156 -6.06 15.67 12.73
CA SER A 156 -7.22 14.86 12.38
C SER A 156 -7.26 13.48 13.08
N LEU A 157 -6.20 13.12 13.81
CA LEU A 157 -6.06 11.87 14.59
C LEU A 157 -6.64 12.01 16.01
#